data_AF-A0A351AS55-F1
#
_entry.id   AF-A0A351AS55-F1
#
_cell.length_a   1.000
_cell.length_b   1.000
_cell.length_c   1.000
_cell.angle_alpha   90.00
_cell.angle_beta   90.00
_cell.angle_gamma   90.00
#
_symmetry.space_group_name_H-M   'P 1'
#
loop_
_entity.id
_entity.type
_entity.pdbx_description
1 polymer ?
#
loop_
_entity_poly.entity_id
_entity_poly.type
_entity_poly.pdbx_seq_one_letter_code
_entity_poly.pdbx_strand_id
1 'polypeptide(L)'
;MYPLKFEPYLREMVWGGEKIAPFKGIKTKQHHIGESWEISAVPGHVSTIANGPLAGKSLTDVMNEYGSELVGKKVFAKTGTEFPLLIKFIDAKSDLSIQV
;
A
#
# COMPACT_ATOMS: atom_id res chain seq x y z
N MET A 1 -4.84 -8.02 -18.49
CA MET A 1 -4.42 -7.89 -17.09
C MET A 1 -5.55 -8.40 -16.19
N TYR A 2 -5.25 -8.80 -14.95
CA TYR A 2 -6.22 -9.31 -13.97
C TYR A 2 -6.20 -8.45 -12.70
N PRO A 3 -7.22 -8.53 -11.82
CA PRO A 3 -7.20 -7.77 -10.57
C PRO A 3 -6.01 -8.15 -9.67
N LEU A 4 -5.14 -7.18 -9.41
CA LEU A 4 -3.99 -7.34 -8.52
C LEU A 4 -4.42 -7.08 -7.08
N LYS A 5 -4.11 -8.02 -6.20
CA LYS A 5 -4.19 -7.89 -4.75
C LYS A 5 -2.77 -7.73 -4.22
N PHE A 6 -2.63 -7.01 -3.11
CA PHE A 6 -1.34 -6.72 -2.50
C PHE A 6 -1.32 -7.17 -1.05
N GLU A 7 -0.16 -7.61 -0.58
CA GLU A 7 0.08 -7.85 0.83
C GLU A 7 0.13 -6.50 1.56
N PRO A 8 -0.66 -6.28 2.63
CA PRO A 8 -0.66 -5.02 3.34
C PRO A 8 0.57 -4.89 4.23
N TYR A 9 1.12 -3.67 4.30
CA TYR A 9 2.15 -3.33 5.29
C TYR A 9 1.51 -2.64 6.50
N LEU A 10 1.55 -3.30 7.66
CA LEU A 10 1.03 -2.77 8.92
C LEU A 10 2.11 -1.99 9.65
N ARG A 11 1.75 -0.77 10.08
CA ARG A 11 2.65 0.14 10.78
C ARG A 11 2.09 0.56 12.13
N GLU A 12 2.87 0.28 13.17
CA GLU A 12 2.60 0.75 14.53
C GLU A 12 2.88 2.25 14.63
N MET A 13 1.98 2.98 15.29
CA MET A 13 2.05 4.42 15.49
C MET A 13 1.64 4.75 16.92
N VAL A 14 2.26 5.76 17.54
CA VAL A 14 1.91 6.18 18.92
C VAL A 14 0.44 6.60 19.08
N TRP A 15 -0.17 7.12 18.01
CA TRP A 15 -1.58 7.49 17.95
C TRP A 15 -2.49 6.36 17.44
N GLY A 16 -1.90 5.22 17.06
CA GLY A 16 -2.58 4.11 16.40
C GLY A 16 -3.48 3.32 17.33
N GLY A 17 -4.47 2.67 16.74
CA GLY A 17 -5.44 1.83 17.43
C GLY A 17 -5.28 0.33 17.20
N GLU A 18 -6.36 -0.40 17.46
CA GLU A 18 -6.41 -1.86 17.39
C GLU A 18 -7.47 -2.35 16.38
N LYS A 19 -8.08 -1.44 15.59
CA LYS A 19 -9.23 -1.77 14.73
C LYS A 19 -8.83 -2.34 13.38
N ILE A 20 -7.66 -1.96 12.84
CA ILE A 20 -7.25 -2.34 11.48
C ILE A 20 -7.15 -3.85 11.32
N ALA A 21 -6.37 -4.52 12.16
CA ALA A 21 -6.16 -5.96 12.07
C ALA A 21 -7.48 -6.77 12.12
N PRO A 22 -8.37 -6.59 13.12
CA PRO A 22 -9.63 -7.32 13.17
C PRO A 22 -10.58 -6.94 12.02
N PHE A 23 -10.65 -5.67 11.62
CA PHE A 23 -11.46 -5.25 10.47
C PHE A 23 -11.04 -5.97 9.18
N LYS A 24 -9.74 -6.18 9.00
CA LYS A 24 -9.17 -6.86 7.83
C LYS A 24 -9.06 -8.38 7.99
N GLY A 25 -9.41 -8.94 9.14
CA GLY A 25 -9.25 -10.36 9.46
C GLY A 25 -7.78 -10.82 9.54
N ILE A 26 -6.85 -9.90 9.80
CA ILE A 26 -5.41 -10.19 9.88
C ILE A 26 -5.05 -10.61 11.30
N LYS A 27 -4.35 -11.74 11.44
CA LYS A 27 -3.75 -12.15 12.72
C LYS A 27 -2.34 -11.60 12.81
N THR A 28 -2.06 -10.81 13.84
CA THR A 28 -0.73 -10.21 14.09
C THR A 28 -0.47 -10.10 15.58
N LYS A 29 0.80 -9.97 15.96
CA LYS A 29 1.24 -9.65 17.33
C LYS A 29 1.51 -8.14 17.51
N GLN A 30 1.39 -7.37 16.43
CA GLN A 30 1.57 -5.92 16.45
C GLN A 30 0.41 -5.25 17.18
N HIS A 31 0.71 -4.12 17.82
CA HIS A 31 -0.24 -3.30 18.56
C HIS A 31 -0.15 -1.85 18.09
N HIS A 32 -1.14 -1.03 18.42
CA HIS A 32 -1.19 0.37 18.03
C HIS A 32 -0.99 0.58 16.53
N ILE A 33 -1.62 -0.27 15.70
CA ILE A 33 -1.53 -0.19 14.24
C ILE A 33 -2.29 1.05 13.79
N GLY A 34 -1.55 2.12 13.53
CA GLY A 34 -2.13 3.38 13.06
C GLY A 34 -2.34 3.39 11.55
N GLU A 35 -1.51 2.69 10.80
CA GLU A 35 -1.62 2.62 9.33
C GLU A 35 -1.53 1.19 8.81
N SER A 36 -2.32 0.90 7.77
CA SER A 36 -2.12 -0.25 6.90
C SER A 36 -1.99 0.26 5.47
N TRP A 37 -0.82 0.07 4.87
CA TRP A 37 -0.54 0.50 3.51
C TRP A 37 -0.96 -0.61 2.55
N GLU A 38 -1.94 -0.30 1.72
CA GLU A 38 -2.54 -1.26 0.78
C GLU A 38 -1.82 -1.25 -0.56
N ILE A 39 -1.44 -0.08 -1.03
CA ILE A 39 -0.70 0.12 -2.28
C ILE A 39 0.32 1.21 -2.03
N SER A 40 1.60 0.87 -2.18
CA SER A 40 2.73 1.75 -1.93
C SER A 40 3.85 1.49 -2.94
N ALA A 41 4.41 2.57 -3.48
CA ALA A 41 5.70 2.55 -4.18
C ALA A 41 6.79 3.31 -3.39
N VAL A 42 6.54 3.60 -2.11
CA VAL A 42 7.52 4.30 -1.26
C VAL A 42 8.74 3.39 -1.04
N PRO A 43 9.98 3.88 -1.28
CA PRO A 43 11.19 3.11 -1.05
C PRO A 43 11.25 2.50 0.36
N GLY A 44 11.62 1.22 0.43
CA GLY A 44 11.65 0.44 1.69
C GLY A 44 10.31 -0.18 2.10
N HIS A 45 9.19 0.32 1.57
CA HIS A 45 7.83 -0.18 1.86
C HIS A 45 7.00 -0.33 0.57
N VAL A 46 7.62 -0.85 -0.49
CA VAL A 46 6.94 -1.11 -1.76
C VAL A 46 6.02 -2.32 -1.61
N SER A 47 4.78 -2.21 -2.06
CA SER A 47 3.80 -3.29 -1.98
C SER A 47 4.18 -4.47 -2.88
N THR A 48 3.93 -5.69 -2.39
CA THR A 48 4.14 -6.94 -3.11
C THR A 48 2.80 -7.53 -3.53
N ILE A 49 2.72 -8.04 -4.76
CA ILE A 49 1.49 -8.68 -5.27
C ILE A 49 1.27 -10.02 -4.56
N ALA A 50 0.04 -10.23 -4.09
CA ALA A 50 -0.37 -11.39 -3.31
C ALA A 50 -1.00 -12.52 -4.14
N ASN A 51 -1.34 -12.29 -5.42
CA ASN A 51 -2.13 -13.24 -6.21
C ASN A 51 -1.74 -13.36 -7.69
N GLY A 52 -2.07 -14.54 -8.24
CA GLY A 52 -1.97 -14.84 -9.66
C GLY A 52 -0.53 -14.95 -10.16
N PRO A 53 -0.33 -14.91 -11.49
CA PRO A 53 0.98 -15.10 -12.11
C PRO A 53 2.08 -14.09 -11.72
N LEU A 54 1.71 -12.90 -11.28
CA LEU A 54 2.65 -11.86 -10.82
C LEU A 54 2.86 -11.86 -9.30
N ALA A 55 2.31 -12.84 -8.57
CA ALA A 55 2.51 -12.94 -7.12
C ALA A 55 4.00 -12.96 -6.76
N GLY A 56 4.37 -12.23 -5.70
CA GLY A 56 5.76 -12.05 -5.28
C GLY A 56 6.52 -10.92 -5.97
N LYS A 57 6.03 -10.38 -7.10
CA LYS A 57 6.64 -9.18 -7.72
C LYS A 57 6.29 -7.92 -6.92
N SER A 58 7.20 -6.94 -6.91
CA SER A 58 6.94 -5.63 -6.33
C SER A 58 6.11 -4.76 -7.28
N LEU A 59 5.40 -3.76 -6.73
CA LEU A 59 4.68 -2.77 -7.53
C LEU A 59 5.61 -2.03 -8.49
N THR A 60 6.84 -1.74 -8.06
CA THR A 60 7.87 -1.10 -8.89
C THR A 60 8.24 -1.96 -10.10
N ASP A 61 8.44 -3.27 -9.91
CA ASP A 61 8.75 -4.18 -11.02
C ASP A 61 7.62 -4.21 -12.04
N VAL A 62 6.37 -4.27 -11.56
CA VAL A 62 5.19 -4.28 -12.43
C VAL A 62 4.98 -2.93 -13.12
N MET A 63 5.28 -1.81 -12.46
CA MET A 63 5.29 -0.49 -13.11
C MET A 63 6.32 -0.39 -14.21
N ASN A 64 7.52 -0.93 -14.01
CA ASN A 64 8.58 -0.96 -15.03
C ASN A 64 8.22 -1.86 -16.21
N GLU A 65 7.58 -3.01 -15.95
CA GLU A 65 7.24 -3.99 -16.98
C GLU A 65 5.99 -3.60 -17.79
N TYR A 66 4.95 -3.07 -17.13
CA TYR A 66 3.64 -2.84 -17.77
C TYR A 66 3.32 -1.35 -17.99
N GLY A 67 3.95 -0.44 -17.23
CA GLY A 67 3.83 1.01 -17.40
C GLY A 67 2.39 1.49 -17.67
N SER A 68 2.16 2.02 -18.88
CA SER A 68 0.86 2.57 -19.27
C SER A 68 -0.30 1.57 -19.31
N GLU A 69 -0.03 0.26 -19.38
CA GLU A 69 -1.07 -0.76 -19.28
C GLU A 69 -1.58 -0.92 -17.84
N LEU A 70 -0.73 -0.60 -16.85
CA LEU A 70 -1.10 -0.69 -15.43
C LEU A 70 -1.85 0.56 -14.95
N VAL A 71 -1.36 1.76 -15.29
CA VAL A 71 -1.88 3.04 -14.76
C VAL A 71 -2.62 3.89 -15.80
N GLY A 72 -2.63 3.48 -17.06
CA GLY A 72 -3.20 4.23 -18.17
C GLY A 72 -2.24 5.25 -18.78
N LYS A 73 -2.39 5.50 -20.09
CA LYS A 73 -1.51 6.38 -20.89
C LYS A 73 -1.33 7.78 -20.30
N LYS A 74 -2.41 8.40 -19.82
CA LYS A 74 -2.38 9.77 -19.29
C LYS A 74 -1.57 9.88 -17.99
N VAL A 75 -1.63 8.87 -17.14
CA VAL A 75 -0.87 8.84 -15.88
C VAL A 75 0.58 8.54 -16.18
N PHE A 76 0.84 7.50 -16.97
CA PHE A 76 2.20 7.12 -17.37
C PHE A 76 2.95 8.26 -18.07
N ALA A 77 2.28 9.03 -18.94
CA ALA A 77 2.89 10.20 -19.57
C ALA A 77 3.31 11.31 -18.59
N LYS A 78 2.72 11.34 -17.37
CA LYS A 78 3.04 12.33 -16.34
C LYS A 78 4.06 11.84 -15.32
N THR A 79 3.99 10.57 -14.93
CA THR A 79 4.79 10.02 -13.82
C THR A 79 5.82 9.00 -14.27
N GLY A 80 5.82 8.60 -15.55
CA GLY A 80 6.67 7.52 -16.05
C GLY A 80 6.40 6.22 -15.29
N THR A 81 7.47 5.59 -14.81
CA THR A 81 7.39 4.35 -14.02
C THR A 81 7.16 4.60 -12.53
N GLU A 82 7.09 5.85 -12.08
CA GLU A 82 6.73 6.18 -10.70
C GLU A 82 5.21 5.99 -10.51
N PHE A 83 4.85 5.17 -9.52
CA PHE A 83 3.45 5.01 -9.15
C PHE A 83 3.01 6.22 -8.31
N PRO A 84 1.94 6.94 -8.71
CA PRO A 84 1.68 8.28 -8.19
C PRO A 84 0.92 8.34 -6.85
N LEU A 85 0.54 7.19 -6.27
CA LEU A 85 -0.35 7.14 -5.12
C LEU A 85 0.21 6.27 -3.99
N LEU A 86 -0.10 6.66 -2.76
CA LEU A 86 -0.04 5.81 -1.57
C LEU A 86 -1.47 5.64 -1.07
N ILE A 87 -1.93 4.40 -0.95
CA ILE A 87 -3.27 4.07 -0.48
C ILE A 87 -3.14 3.35 0.86
N LYS A 88 -3.83 3.86 1.89
CA LYS A 88 -3.75 3.34 3.25
C LYS A 88 -5.06 3.45 4.01
N PHE A 89 -5.25 2.54 4.96
CA PHE A 89 -6.18 2.72 6.08
C PHE A 89 -5.48 3.43 7.23
N ILE A 90 -6.23 4.25 7.95
CA ILE A 90 -5.77 4.95 9.16
C ILE A 90 -6.74 4.65 10.30
N ASP A 91 -6.21 4.20 11.44
CA ASP A 91 -6.94 4.10 12.71
C ASP A 91 -6.36 5.12 13.70
N ALA A 92 -6.93 6.32 13.65
CA ALA A 92 -6.56 7.44 14.51
C ALA A 92 -7.25 7.30 15.87
N LYS A 93 -6.65 6.51 16.77
CA LYS A 93 -7.16 6.34 18.15
C LYS A 93 -6.91 7.58 19.02
N SER A 94 -5.83 8.31 18.73
CA SER A 94 -5.49 9.59 19.36
C SER A 94 -5.23 10.65 18.29
N ASP A 95 -5.16 11.91 18.70
CA ASP A 95 -4.87 13.02 17.80
C ASP A 95 -3.54 12.84 17.07
N LEU A 96 -3.57 13.12 15.76
CA LEU A 96 -2.37 13.23 14.95
C LEU A 96 -1.81 14.65 15.06
N SER A 97 -0.52 14.81 14.76
CA SER A 97 0.08 16.14 14.68
C SER A 97 -0.57 16.96 13.57
N ILE A 98 -0.72 18.27 13.83
CA ILE A 98 -1.15 19.24 12.82
C ILE A 98 -0.20 19.14 11.62
N GLN A 99 -0.79 19.08 10.42
CA GLN A 99 -0.07 19.06 9.14
C GLN A 99 -0.32 20.40 8.43
N VAL A 100 0.63 20.87 7.61
CA VAL A 100 0.54 22.08 6.77
C VAL A 100 0.85 21.77 5.31
#